data_AF-A0A126PZW2-F1
#
_entry.id   AF-A0A126PZW2-F1
#
_cell.length_a   1.000
_cell.length_b   1.000
_cell.length_c   1.000
_cell.angle_alpha   90.00
_cell.angle_beta   90.00
_cell.angle_gamma   90.00
#
_symmetry.space_group_name_H-M   'P 1'
#
loop_
_entity.id
_entity.type
_entity.pdbx_description
1 polymer ?
#
loop_
_entity_poly.entity_id
_entity_poly.type
_entity_poly.pdbx_seq_one_letter_code
_entity_poly.pdbx_strand_id
1 'polypeptide(L)' 'MTSKEFNAWAEKYGLSIEQAAKVLGTSRANGFKYANGSRPVSKAVAYGAEAIDLLAQKESLKLIQKRLA' A
#
# COMPACT_ATOMS: atom_id res chain seq x y z
N MET A 1 9.53 -2.44 -5.03
CA MET A 1 8.89 -1.32 -4.33
C MET A 1 9.91 -0.52 -3.52
N THR A 2 10.31 0.62 -4.05
CA THR A 2 11.05 1.69 -3.36
C THR A 2 10.08 2.58 -2.59
N SER A 3 10.60 3.51 -1.78
CA SER A 3 9.78 4.54 -1.12
C SER A 3 8.94 5.36 -2.12
N LYS A 4 9.54 5.73 -3.27
CA LYS A 4 8.82 6.45 -4.34
C LYS A 4 7.67 5.61 -4.92
N GLU A 5 7.91 4.34 -5.19
CA GLU A 5 6.89 3.41 -5.70
C GLU A 5 5.77 3.19 -4.68
N PHE A 6 6.09 3.12 -3.38
CA PHE A 6 5.09 3.01 -2.31
C PHE A 6 4.20 4.25 -2.23
N ASN A 7 4.79 5.45 -2.28
CA ASN A 7 4.03 6.70 -2.28
C ASN A 7 3.15 6.83 -3.53
N ALA A 8 3.69 6.49 -4.71
CA ALA A 8 2.92 6.50 -5.96
C ALA A 8 1.75 5.50 -5.92
N TRP A 9 1.95 4.32 -5.32
CA TRP A 9 0.88 3.34 -5.15
C TRP A 9 -0.23 3.85 -4.20
N ALA A 10 0.14 4.51 -3.10
CA ALA A 10 -0.83 5.13 -2.20
C ALA A 10 -1.64 6.24 -2.92
N GLU A 11 -0.95 7.10 -3.67
CA GLU A 11 -1.56 8.19 -4.45
C GLU A 11 -2.51 7.66 -5.53
N LYS A 12 -2.10 6.61 -6.28
CA LYS A 12 -2.92 5.94 -7.30
C LYS A 12 -4.30 5.55 -6.80
N TYR A 13 -4.41 5.13 -5.54
CA TYR A 13 -5.67 4.73 -4.91
C TYR A 13 -6.25 5.80 -3.97
N GLY A 14 -5.69 7.02 -3.94
CA GLY A 14 -6.16 8.11 -3.09
C GLY A 14 -6.05 7.81 -1.59
N LEU A 15 -5.06 7.02 -1.18
CA LEU A 15 -4.87 6.58 0.19
C LEU A 15 -3.88 7.47 0.93
N SER A 16 -4.15 7.76 2.21
CA SER A 16 -3.10 8.22 3.12
C SER A 16 -2.06 7.12 3.36
N ILE A 17 -0.86 7.49 3.81
CA ILE A 17 0.19 6.51 4.15
C ILE A 17 -0.27 5.50 5.20
N GLU A 18 -1.09 5.96 6.15
CA GLU A 18 -1.68 5.09 7.18
C GLU A 18 -2.69 4.11 6.58
N GLN A 19 -3.55 4.58 5.67
CA GLN A 19 -4.50 3.72 4.97
C GLN A 19 -3.78 2.71 4.06
N ALA A 20 -2.75 3.14 3.33
CA ALA A 20 -1.92 2.25 2.52
C ALA A 20 -1.25 1.17 3.38
N ALA A 21 -0.73 1.53 4.55
CA ALA A 21 -0.17 0.57 5.50
C ALA A 21 -1.21 -0.46 6.00
N LYS A 22 -2.42 0.01 6.37
CA LYS A 22 -3.53 -0.86 6.79
C LYS A 22 -3.92 -1.81 5.65
N VAL A 23 -4.12 -1.28 4.45
CA VAL A 23 -4.48 -2.06 3.26
C VAL A 23 -3.41 -3.10 2.95
N LEU A 24 -2.13 -2.76 3.05
CA LEU A 24 -1.03 -3.69 2.75
C LEU A 24 -0.63 -4.59 3.93
N GLY A 25 -1.41 -4.59 5.02
CA GLY A 25 -1.22 -5.51 6.14
C GLY A 25 0.02 -5.26 6.97
N THR A 26 0.44 -4.00 7.11
CA THR A 26 1.59 -3.60 7.95
C THR A 26 1.19 -2.53 8.96
N SER A 27 2.01 -2.34 10.00
CA SER A 27 1.77 -1.29 10.99
C SER A 27 1.90 0.11 10.40
N ARG A 28 1.14 1.07 10.96
CA ARG A 28 1.23 2.51 10.65
C ARG A 28 2.66 3.03 10.71
N ALA A 29 3.39 2.68 11.77
CA ALA A 29 4.78 3.09 11.96
C ALA A 29 5.70 2.60 10.82
N ASN A 30 5.53 1.36 10.36
CA ASN A 30 6.26 0.85 9.21
C ASN A 30 5.84 1.56 7.92
N GLY A 31 4.55 1.86 7.74
CA GLY A 31 4.04 2.65 6.62
C GLY A 31 4.78 3.98 6.47
N PHE A 32 4.90 4.75 7.55
CA PHE A 32 5.65 6.02 7.51
C PHE A 32 7.14 5.82 7.22
N LYS A 33 7.77 4.77 7.78
CA LYS A 33 9.17 4.45 7.49
C LYS A 33 9.41 4.04 6.03
N TYR A 34 8.43 3.38 5.41
CA TYR A 34 8.45 3.06 3.99
C TYR A 34 8.28 4.31 3.13
N ALA A 35 7.29 5.14 3.47
CA ALA A 35 6.98 6.37 2.75
C ALA A 35 8.15 7.35 2.73
N ASN A 36 8.85 7.53 3.86
CA ASN A 36 9.99 8.44 3.97
C ASN A 36 11.35 7.81 3.60
N GLY A 37 11.38 6.52 3.24
CA GLY A 37 12.60 5.82 2.83
C GLY A 37 13.58 5.45 3.95
N SER A 38 13.25 5.73 5.23
CA SER A 38 14.09 5.33 6.37
C SER A 38 14.13 3.81 6.58
N ARG A 39 13.19 3.07 5.97
CA ARG A 39 13.20 1.61 5.91
C ARG A 39 12.83 1.13 4.51
N PRO A 40 13.54 0.13 3.96
CA PRO A 40 13.12 -0.54 2.73
C PRO A 40 11.73 -1.17 2.89
N VAL A 41 10.90 -1.06 1.85
CA VAL A 41 9.59 -1.73 1.79
C VAL A 41 9.79 -3.23 1.83
N SER A 42 9.10 -3.94 2.73
CA SER A 42 9.23 -5.40 2.80
C SER A 42 8.67 -6.05 1.53
N LYS A 43 9.25 -7.20 1.13
CA LYS A 43 8.78 -7.95 -0.05
C LYS A 43 7.29 -8.30 0.05
N ALA A 44 6.81 -8.67 1.24
CA ALA A 44 5.40 -8.97 1.45
C ALA A 44 4.47 -7.77 1.17
N VAL A 45 4.86 -6.56 1.59
CA VAL A 45 4.10 -5.33 1.31
C VAL A 45 4.13 -5.01 -0.19
N ALA A 46 5.29 -5.16 -0.82
CA ALA A 46 5.45 -4.94 -2.26
C ALA A 46 4.58 -5.91 -3.09
N TYR A 47 4.61 -7.21 -2.77
CA TYR A 47 3.78 -8.20 -3.45
C TYR A 47 2.29 -8.00 -3.15
N GLY A 48 1.94 -7.52 -1.95
CA GLY A 48 0.55 -7.16 -1.63
C GLY A 48 0.03 -6.03 -2.51
N ALA A 49 0.85 -5.02 -2.78
CA ALA A 49 0.50 -3.91 -3.66
C ALA A 49 0.38 -4.36 -5.12
N GLU A 50 1.33 -5.15 -5.60
CA GLU A 50 1.32 -5.74 -6.94
C GLU A 50 0.10 -6.66 -7.16
N ALA A 51 -0.24 -7.49 -6.17
CA ALA A 51 -1.42 -8.35 -6.25
C ALA A 51 -2.73 -7.55 -6.36
N ILE A 52 -2.84 -6.40 -5.67
CA ILE A 52 -3.99 -5.51 -5.79
C ILE A 52 -4.04 -4.87 -7.19
N ASP A 53 -2.89 -4.50 -7.74
CA ASP A 53 -2.75 -3.89 -9.06
C ASP A 53 -3.09 -4.85 -10.21
N LEU A 54 -2.88 -6.16 -10.03
CA LEU A 54 -3.21 -7.20 -11.00
C LEU A 54 -4.71 -7.52 -11.07
N LEU A 55 -5.50 -7.12 -10.08
CA LEU A 55 -6.94 -7.30 -10.13
C LEU A 55 -7.59 -6.33 -11.13
N ALA A 56 -8.75 -6.70 -11.66
CA ALA A 56 -9.60 -5.75 -12.36
C ALA A 56 -9.92 -4.57 -11.43
N GLN A 57 -9.88 -3.33 -11.95
CA GLN A 57 -9.98 -2.11 -11.14
C GLN A 57 -11.14 -2.13 -10.13
N LYS A 58 -12.30 -2.66 -10.52
CA LYS A 58 -13.48 -2.81 -9.64
C LYS A 58 -13.19 -3.70 -8.43
N GLU A 59 -12.49 -4.81 -8.62
CA GLU A 59 -12.12 -5.74 -7.55
C GLU A 59 -10.99 -5.18 -6.68
N SER A 60 -10.02 -4.47 -7.26
CA SER A 60 -9.00 -3.73 -6.48
C SER A 60 -9.65 -2.76 -5.51
N LEU A 61 -10.56 -1.91 -6.00
CA LEU A 61 -11.27 -0.92 -5.17
C LEU A 61 -12.14 -1.58 -4.10
N LYS A 62 -12.86 -2.65 -4.45
CA LYS A 62 -13.67 -3.42 -3.50
C LYS A 62 -12.82 -4.02 -2.38
N LEU A 63 -11.64 -4.57 -2.72
CA LEU A 63 -10.71 -5.12 -1.74
C LEU A 63 -10.13 -4.03 -0.83
N ILE A 64 -9.73 -2.89 -1.40
CA ILE A 64 -9.22 -1.75 -0.64
C ILE A 64 -10.26 -1.27 0.37
N GLN A 65 -11.50 -1.04 -0.08
CA GLN A 65 -12.60 -0.62 0.80
C GLN A 65 -12.86 -1.64 1.92
N LYS A 66 -12.87 -2.94 1.60
CA LYS A 66 -13.03 -4.00 2.60
C LYS A 66 -11.94 -3.99 3.66
N ARG A 67 -10.69 -3.65 3.31
CA ARG A 67 -9.57 -3.57 4.27
C ARG A 67 -9.56 -2.27 5.07
N LEU A 68 -10.26 -1.24 4.61
CA LEU A 68 -10.35 0.05 5.32
C LEU A 68 -11.49 0.11 6.31
N ALA A 69 -12.56 -0.68 6.11
CA ALA A 69 -13.58 -0.96 7.13
C ALA A 69 -12.95 -1.48 8.44
#